data_AF-A0A535E6Z2-F1
#
_entry.id   AF-A0A535E6Z2-F1
#
_cell.length_a   1.000
_cell.length_b   1.000
_cell.length_c   1.000
_cell.angle_alpha   90.00
_cell.angle_beta   90.00
_cell.angle_gamma   90.00
#
_symmetry.space_group_name_H-M   'P 1'
#
loop_
_entity.id
_entity.type
_entity.pdbx_description
1 polymer ?
#
loop_
_entity_poly.entity_id
_entity_poly.type
_entity_poly.pdbx_seq_one_letter_code
_entity_poly.pdbx_strand_id
1 'polypeptide(L)'
;MECATAFRIRQLLPAHYFVGLLLLPPVLLKLGSTGYRAARYVLGDPRYRRAGPPPAGLRLLAPVVVVATVLLLGSGVELWLFGFRFGAGWLTLHEDSFLVWFFATGAHVLGHMDSTRRLALADVAGGGGREPGALTRRSLVTASLVVGLLLALLSLPWWSPFGLLES
;
A
#
# COMPACT_ATOMS: atom_id res chain seq x y z
N MET A 1 -9.23 -19.52 28.08
CA MET A 1 -9.74 -18.45 27.17
C MET A 1 -8.81 -18.19 25.98
N GLU A 2 -7.55 -18.65 26.00
CA GLU A 2 -6.56 -18.44 24.93
C GLU A 2 -6.88 -19.21 23.63
N CYS A 3 -7.44 -20.41 23.69
CA CYS A 3 -7.80 -21.19 22.49
C CYS A 3 -8.89 -20.51 21.64
N ALA A 4 -9.86 -19.83 22.26
CA ALA A 4 -10.91 -19.12 21.54
C ALA A 4 -10.37 -17.89 20.80
N THR A 5 -9.39 -17.19 21.39
CA THR A 5 -8.71 -16.06 20.78
C THR A 5 -7.78 -16.51 19.65
N ALA A 6 -7.01 -17.59 19.85
CA ALA A 6 -6.14 -18.16 18.83
C ALA A 6 -6.93 -18.67 17.61
N PHE A 7 -8.08 -19.31 17.84
CA PHE A 7 -8.97 -19.76 16.77
C PHE A 7 -9.60 -18.58 16.00
N ARG A 8 -9.98 -17.51 16.71
CA ARG A 8 -10.52 -16.29 16.10
C ARG A 8 -9.50 -15.56 15.23
N ILE A 9 -8.23 -15.52 15.63
CA ILE A 9 -7.14 -14.94 14.82
C ILE A 9 -6.94 -15.77 13.54
N ARG A 10 -6.94 -17.10 13.64
CA ARG A 10 -6.83 -18.01 12.48
C ARG A 10 -7.93 -17.82 11.44
N GLN A 11 -9.16 -17.51 11.85
CA GLN A 11 -10.26 -17.21 10.92
C GLN A 11 -10.08 -15.89 10.18
N LEU A 12 -9.30 -14.96 10.72
CA LEU A 12 -9.03 -13.65 10.10
C LEU A 12 -7.83 -13.67 9.15
N LEU A 13 -6.98 -14.70 9.23
CA LEU A 13 -5.81 -14.86 8.36
C LEU A 13 -6.17 -14.85 6.86
N PRO A 14 -7.17 -15.62 6.37
CA PRO A 14 -7.57 -15.59 4.96
C PRO A 14 -7.98 -14.19 4.50
N ALA A 15 -8.76 -13.47 5.31
CA ALA A 15 -9.17 -12.10 5.01
C ALA A 15 -7.97 -11.14 4.98
N HIS A 16 -7.02 -11.30 5.91
CA HIS A 16 -5.79 -10.50 5.96
C HIS A 16 -4.93 -10.69 4.71
N TYR A 17 -4.66 -11.94 4.30
CA TYR A 17 -3.89 -12.22 3.09
C TYR A 17 -4.62 -11.76 1.83
N PHE A 18 -5.94 -11.95 1.76
CA PHE A 18 -6.76 -11.49 0.65
C PHE A 18 -6.65 -9.98 0.45
N VAL A 19 -6.81 -9.21 1.53
CA VAL A 19 -6.68 -7.75 1.50
C VAL A 19 -5.24 -7.34 1.15
N GLY A 20 -4.24 -8.01 1.71
CA GLY A 20 -2.83 -7.74 1.39
C GLY A 20 -2.51 -7.93 -0.10
N LEU A 21 -2.95 -9.04 -0.69
CA LEU A 21 -2.75 -9.35 -2.11
C LEU A 21 -3.54 -8.43 -3.03
N LEU A 22 -4.76 -8.06 -2.64
CA LEU A 22 -5.58 -7.08 -3.37
C LEU A 22 -4.90 -5.71 -3.42
N LEU A 23 -4.30 -5.28 -2.31
CA LEU A 23 -3.63 -3.98 -2.19
C LEU A 23 -2.23 -3.95 -2.80
N LEU A 24 -1.60 -5.10 -3.03
CA LEU A 24 -0.23 -5.18 -3.53
C LEU A 24 -0.07 -4.43 -4.88
N PRO A 25 -0.84 -4.70 -5.95
CA PRO A 25 -0.68 -3.98 -7.21
C PRO A 25 -0.97 -2.47 -7.16
N PRO A 26 -2.05 -1.97 -6.53
CA PRO A 26 -2.29 -0.52 -6.48
C PRO A 26 -1.22 0.21 -5.65
N VAL A 27 -0.67 -0.43 -4.61
CA VAL A 27 0.45 0.12 -3.84
C VAL A 27 1.72 0.18 -4.70
N LEU A 28 2.06 -0.89 -5.43
CA LEU A 28 3.20 -0.88 -6.35
C LEU A 28 3.05 0.20 -7.43
N LEU A 29 1.86 0.36 -8.01
CA LEU A 29 1.57 1.42 -8.96
C LEU A 29 1.76 2.82 -8.34
N LYS A 30 1.29 3.00 -7.10
CA LYS A 30 1.46 4.26 -6.36
C LYS A 30 2.94 4.56 -6.13
N LEU A 31 3.70 3.60 -5.61
CA LEU A 31 5.13 3.73 -5.32
C LEU A 31 5.95 3.98 -6.59
N GLY A 32 5.68 3.25 -7.67
CA GLY A 32 6.34 3.45 -8.96
C GLY A 32 6.05 4.84 -9.54
N SER A 33 4.80 5.30 -9.46
CA SER A 33 4.42 6.64 -9.96
C SER A 33 5.05 7.76 -9.15
N THR A 34 5.00 7.70 -7.81
CA THR A 34 5.59 8.74 -6.95
C THR A 34 7.12 8.69 -7.01
N GLY A 35 7.72 7.50 -7.04
CA GLY A 35 9.15 7.29 -7.19
C GLY A 35 9.68 7.84 -8.51
N TYR A 36 8.99 7.57 -9.63
CA TYR A 36 9.35 8.13 -10.93
C TYR A 36 9.34 9.67 -10.91
N ARG A 37 8.30 10.28 -10.34
CA ARG A 37 8.21 11.75 -10.21
C ARG A 37 9.34 12.32 -9.33
N ALA A 38 9.65 11.66 -8.22
CA ALA A 38 10.74 12.06 -7.33
C ALA A 38 12.10 11.96 -8.04
N ALA A 39 12.35 10.87 -8.76
CA ALA A 39 13.57 10.68 -9.54
C ALA A 39 13.70 11.77 -10.63
N ARG A 40 12.65 12.06 -11.41
CA ARG A 40 12.69 13.12 -12.42
C ARG A 40 12.93 14.52 -11.82
N TYR A 41 12.38 14.78 -10.63
CA TYR A 41 12.63 16.02 -9.90
C TYR A 41 14.11 16.14 -9.48
N VAL A 42 14.67 15.08 -8.87
CA VAL A 42 16.08 15.06 -8.41
C VAL A 42 17.05 15.12 -9.60
N LEU A 43 16.75 14.42 -10.69
CA LEU A 43 17.51 14.44 -11.94
C LEU A 43 17.37 15.75 -12.73
N GLY A 44 16.61 16.72 -12.21
CA GLY A 44 16.60 18.08 -12.72
C GLY A 44 15.69 18.35 -13.91
N ASP A 45 14.72 17.48 -14.21
CA ASP A 45 13.78 17.70 -15.33
C ASP A 45 13.02 19.04 -15.16
N PRO A 46 13.12 19.98 -16.13
CA PRO A 46 12.50 21.30 -16.05
C PRO A 46 10.99 21.25 -15.82
N ARG A 47 10.29 20.23 -16.34
CA ARG A 47 8.83 20.06 -16.17
C ARG A 47 8.48 19.78 -14.71
N TYR A 48 9.27 18.95 -14.04
CA TYR A 48 9.04 18.58 -12.63
C TYR A 48 9.57 19.64 -11.66
N ARG A 49 10.64 20.36 -12.01
CA ARG A 49 11.14 21.48 -11.18
C ARG A 49 10.20 22.68 -11.16
N ARG A 50 9.56 23.00 -12.29
CA ARG A 50 8.57 24.09 -12.38
C ARG A 50 7.33 23.84 -11.52
N ALA A 51 7.02 22.58 -11.21
CA ALA A 51 5.94 22.22 -10.29
C ALA A 51 6.25 22.57 -8.81
N GLY A 52 7.45 23.05 -8.50
CA GLY A 52 7.87 23.46 -7.16
C GLY A 52 8.36 22.29 -6.29
N PRO A 53 9.08 22.60 -5.20
CA PRO A 53 9.53 21.58 -4.25
C PRO A 53 8.32 20.88 -3.58
N PRO A 54 8.36 19.54 -3.41
CA PRO A 54 7.32 18.85 -2.63
C PRO A 54 7.23 19.45 -1.21
N PRO A 55 6.02 19.62 -0.65
CA PRO A 55 5.78 20.35 0.60
C PRO A 55 6.68 19.86 1.76
N ALA A 56 7.38 20.80 2.41
CA ALA A 56 8.52 20.50 3.28
C ALA A 56 8.17 19.69 4.54
N GLY A 57 7.01 19.91 5.15
CA GLY A 57 6.62 19.29 6.43
C GLY A 57 6.37 17.78 6.38
N LEU A 58 6.19 17.20 5.17
CA LEU A 58 5.89 15.78 4.97
C LEU A 58 7.02 15.02 4.25
N ARG A 59 8.15 15.69 3.98
CA ARG A 59 9.27 15.15 3.19
C ARG A 59 10.00 14.00 3.86
N LEU A 60 10.08 13.96 5.19
CA LEU A 60 10.71 12.87 5.95
C LEU A 60 9.73 11.72 6.21
N LEU A 61 8.45 12.04 6.37
CA LEU A 61 7.41 11.03 6.61
C LEU A 61 7.15 10.18 5.36
N ALA A 62 7.24 10.75 4.16
CA ALA A 62 7.03 10.02 2.93
C ALA A 62 8.03 8.86 2.71
N PRO A 63 9.37 9.04 2.84
CA PRO A 63 10.33 7.94 2.82
C PRO A 63 10.05 6.86 3.88
N VAL A 64 9.70 7.25 5.10
CA VAL A 64 9.36 6.30 6.17
C VAL A 64 8.15 5.46 5.78
N VAL A 65 7.08 6.07 5.28
CA VAL A 65 5.88 5.36 4.79
C VAL A 65 6.25 4.42 3.64
N VAL A 66 7.09 4.85 2.70
CA VAL A 66 7.53 4.00 1.58
C VAL A 66 8.29 2.76 2.09
N VAL A 67 9.31 2.96 2.94
CA VAL A 67 10.11 1.85 3.48
C VAL A 67 9.25 0.91 4.31
N ALA A 68 8.42 1.45 5.21
CA ALA A 68 7.53 0.64 6.04
C ALA A 68 6.52 -0.15 5.19
N THR A 69 6.00 0.44 4.10
CA THR A 69 5.09 -0.25 3.17
C THR A 69 5.79 -1.40 2.45
N VAL A 70 7.04 -1.19 1.98
CA VAL A 70 7.83 -2.22 1.31
C VAL A 70 8.17 -3.36 2.27
N LEU A 71 8.57 -3.05 3.50
CA LEU A 71 8.87 -4.05 4.53
C LEU A 71 7.62 -4.84 4.92
N LEU A 72 6.49 -4.17 5.15
CA LEU A 72 5.23 -4.79 5.54
C LEU A 72 4.70 -5.74 4.45
N LEU A 73 4.62 -5.26 3.21
CA LEU A 73 4.14 -6.10 2.11
C LEU A 73 5.14 -7.19 1.74
N GLY A 74 6.45 -6.88 1.74
CA GLY A 74 7.50 -7.84 1.43
C GLY A 74 7.55 -8.99 2.44
N SER A 75 7.53 -8.68 3.73
CA SER A 75 7.43 -9.70 4.79
C SER A 75 6.11 -10.46 4.76
N GLY A 76 4.99 -9.81 4.43
CA GLY A 76 3.70 -10.49 4.29
C GLY A 76 3.67 -11.50 3.14
N VAL A 77 4.27 -11.14 2.00
CA VAL A 77 4.42 -12.04 0.84
C VAL A 77 5.37 -13.19 1.16
N GLU A 78 6.48 -12.93 1.87
CA GLU A 78 7.41 -13.96 2.34
C GLU A 78 6.68 -14.98 3.23
N LEU A 79 5.98 -14.52 4.27
CA LEU A 79 5.25 -15.37 5.19
C LEU A 79 4.15 -16.15 4.48
N TRP A 80 3.45 -15.53 3.52
CA TRP A 80 2.43 -16.19 2.73
C TRP A 80 3.00 -17.31 1.84
N LEU A 81 4.16 -17.10 1.22
CA LEU A 81 4.80 -18.09 0.34
C LEU A 81 5.53 -19.21 1.10
N PHE A 82 6.18 -18.87 2.20
CA PHE A 82 7.19 -19.73 2.83
C PHE A 82 6.94 -20.03 4.30
N GLY A 83 5.99 -19.35 4.94
CA GLY A 83 5.70 -19.52 6.36
C GLY A 83 6.94 -19.23 7.20
N PHE A 84 7.26 -20.11 8.14
CA PHE A 84 8.45 -19.94 8.99
C PHE A 84 9.73 -20.57 8.43
N ARG A 85 9.74 -20.96 7.14
CA ARG A 85 10.88 -21.67 6.53
C ARG A 85 12.19 -20.91 6.61
N PHE A 86 12.15 -19.57 6.56
CA PHE A 86 13.32 -18.69 6.68
C PHE A 86 13.46 -18.06 8.07
N GLY A 87 12.76 -18.59 9.08
CA GLY A 87 12.85 -18.18 10.48
C GLY A 87 11.72 -17.27 10.94
N ALA A 88 11.49 -17.26 12.26
CA ALA A 88 10.43 -16.46 12.89
C ALA A 88 10.66 -14.94 12.80
N GLY A 89 11.88 -14.50 12.46
CA GLY A 89 12.22 -13.08 12.34
C GLY A 89 11.37 -12.34 11.28
N TRP A 90 10.85 -13.04 10.27
CA TRP A 90 9.94 -12.45 9.29
C TRP A 90 8.60 -12.02 9.89
N LEU A 91 8.09 -12.77 10.88
CA LEU A 91 6.89 -12.38 11.61
C LEU A 91 7.14 -11.13 12.46
N THR A 92 8.27 -11.09 13.16
CA THR A 92 8.67 -9.89 13.93
C THR A 92 8.84 -8.68 13.00
N LEU A 93 9.49 -8.85 11.85
CA LEU A 93 9.63 -7.77 10.86
C LEU A 93 8.26 -7.32 10.33
N HIS A 94 7.34 -8.24 10.07
CA HIS A 94 5.99 -7.92 9.61
C HIS A 94 5.19 -7.13 10.67
N GLU A 95 5.26 -7.57 11.93
CA GLU A 95 4.61 -6.90 13.06
C GLU A 95 5.20 -5.50 13.31
N ASP A 96 6.52 -5.40 13.44
CA ASP A 96 7.20 -4.11 13.69
C ASP A 96 6.97 -3.12 12.54
N SER A 97 7.08 -3.59 11.30
CA SER A 97 6.79 -2.76 10.13
C SER A 97 5.33 -2.35 10.06
N PHE A 98 4.38 -3.19 10.51
CA PHE A 98 2.97 -2.83 10.62
C PHE A 98 2.78 -1.67 11.60
N LEU A 99 3.38 -1.71 12.79
CA LEU A 99 3.28 -0.62 13.76
C LEU A 99 3.82 0.69 13.18
N VAL A 100 5.03 0.66 12.62
CA VAL A 100 5.66 1.84 12.00
C VAL A 100 4.78 2.36 10.86
N TRP A 101 4.31 1.47 9.99
CA TRP A 101 3.46 1.80 8.85
C TRP A 101 2.13 2.42 9.31
N PHE A 102 1.50 1.89 10.34
CA PHE A 102 0.20 2.35 10.85
C PHE A 102 0.29 3.79 11.35
N PHE A 103 1.27 4.10 12.20
CA PHE A 103 1.45 5.45 12.73
C PHE A 103 1.97 6.41 11.66
N ALA A 104 2.92 5.99 10.83
CA ALA A 104 3.47 6.85 9.78
C ALA A 104 2.43 7.18 8.71
N THR A 105 1.65 6.19 8.26
CA THR A 105 0.57 6.37 7.29
C THR A 105 -0.58 7.16 7.90
N GLY A 106 -0.94 6.90 9.15
CA GLY A 106 -1.93 7.70 9.89
C GLY A 106 -1.54 9.17 9.92
N ALA A 107 -0.34 9.48 10.41
CA ALA A 107 0.20 10.84 10.42
C ALA A 107 0.27 11.45 9.00
N HIS A 108 0.65 10.66 8.00
CA HIS A 108 0.76 11.11 6.61
C HIS A 108 -0.60 11.49 6.04
N VAL A 109 -1.62 10.65 6.24
CA VAL A 109 -2.98 10.89 5.78
C VAL A 109 -3.56 12.10 6.50
N LEU A 110 -3.49 12.14 7.84
CA LEU A 110 -3.98 13.25 8.66
C LEU A 110 -3.35 14.59 8.22
N GLY A 111 -2.03 14.62 8.00
CA GLY A 111 -1.32 15.80 7.52
C GLY A 111 -1.73 16.27 6.12
N HIS A 112 -2.34 15.41 5.31
CA HIS A 112 -2.87 15.75 3.99
C HIS A 112 -4.39 15.97 3.95
N MET A 113 -5.14 15.71 5.04
CA MET A 113 -6.61 15.74 5.01
C MET A 113 -7.16 17.10 4.59
N ASP A 114 -6.67 18.20 5.16
CA ASP A 114 -7.19 19.54 4.85
C ASP A 114 -6.84 20.01 3.44
N SER A 115 -5.65 19.64 2.95
CA SER A 115 -5.25 19.92 1.57
C SER A 115 -6.11 19.14 0.58
N THR A 116 -6.41 17.87 0.87
CA THR A 116 -7.21 17.01 0.01
C THR A 116 -8.69 17.42 0.01
N ARG A 117 -9.24 17.79 1.17
CA ARG A 117 -10.61 18.29 1.31
C ARG A 117 -10.81 19.59 0.52
N ARG A 118 -9.89 20.55 0.65
CA ARG A 118 -9.95 21.82 -0.08
C ARG A 118 -9.90 21.62 -1.60
N LEU A 119 -9.04 20.73 -2.08
CA LEU A 119 -8.93 20.39 -3.51
C LEU A 119 -10.19 19.67 -4.02
N ALA A 120 -10.73 18.72 -3.25
CA ALA A 120 -11.95 18.01 -3.62
C ALA A 120 -13.18 18.94 -3.67
N LEU A 121 -13.30 19.87 -2.72
CA LEU A 121 -14.35 20.89 -2.72
C LEU A 121 -14.20 21.87 -3.90
N ALA A 122 -12.97 22.24 -4.25
CA ALA A 122 -12.70 23.08 -5.42
C ALA A 122 -13.03 22.35 -6.75
N ASP A 123 -12.75 21.05 -6.86
CA ASP A 123 -13.11 20.23 -8.03
C ASP A 123 -14.64 20.06 -8.18
N VAL A 124 -15.38 19.99 -7.06
CA VAL A 124 -16.85 19.90 -7.06
C VAL A 124 -17.50 21.25 -7.34
N ALA A 125 -16.94 22.34 -6.81
CA ALA A 125 -17.44 23.70 -7.02
C ALA A 125 -17.08 24.26 -8.41
N GLY A 126 -15.94 23.86 -8.98
CA GLY A 126 -15.48 24.22 -10.32
C GLY A 126 -15.76 23.07 -11.29
N GLY A 127 -16.95 23.04 -11.88
CA GLY A 127 -17.39 21.98 -12.79
C GLY A 127 -16.39 21.62 -13.89
N GLY A 128 -15.65 20.53 -13.68
CA GLY A 128 -15.28 19.56 -14.71
C GLY A 128 -14.44 20.04 -15.89
N GLY A 129 -13.36 20.78 -15.65
CA GLY A 129 -12.26 20.83 -16.62
C GLY A 129 -11.70 19.41 -16.83
N ARG A 130 -11.74 18.87 -18.06
CA ARG A 130 -11.08 17.60 -18.40
C ARG A 130 -9.56 17.79 -18.29
N GLU A 131 -9.02 17.56 -17.11
CA GLU A 131 -7.58 17.50 -16.87
C GLU A 131 -6.93 16.48 -17.83
N PRO A 132 -5.99 16.92 -18.69
CA PRO A 132 -5.29 16.03 -19.61
C PRO A 132 -4.65 14.86 -18.85
N GLY A 133 -4.96 13.62 -19.25
CA GLY A 133 -4.42 12.40 -18.61
C GLY A 133 -5.23 11.84 -17.43
N ALA A 134 -6.39 12.44 -17.09
CA ALA A 134 -7.30 11.87 -16.09
C ALA A 134 -7.80 10.46 -16.45
N LEU A 135 -8.08 10.21 -17.74
CA LEU A 135 -8.50 8.89 -18.25
C LEU A 135 -7.40 7.84 -18.09
N THR A 136 -6.15 8.17 -18.42
CA THR A 136 -4.98 7.28 -18.25
C THR A 136 -4.72 6.95 -16.79
N ARG A 137 -4.84 7.94 -15.89
CA ARG A 137 -4.68 7.71 -14.45
C ARG A 137 -5.79 6.81 -13.91
N ARG A 138 -7.05 7.06 -14.31
CA ARG A 138 -8.19 6.24 -13.89
C ARG A 138 -8.06 4.81 -14.41
N SER A 139 -7.68 4.61 -15.67
CA SER A 139 -7.50 3.26 -16.23
C SER A 139 -6.39 2.49 -15.53
N LEU A 140 -5.25 3.12 -15.21
CA LEU A 140 -4.17 2.48 -14.45
C LEU A 140 -4.60 2.06 -13.04
N VAL A 141 -5.33 2.93 -12.33
CA VAL A 141 -5.86 2.60 -11.01
C VAL A 141 -6.86 1.45 -11.11
N THR A 142 -7.83 1.52 -12.02
CA THR A 142 -8.81 0.45 -12.24
C THR A 142 -8.12 -0.86 -12.62
N ALA A 143 -7.16 -0.83 -13.55
CA ALA A 143 -6.40 -2.00 -13.95
C ALA A 143 -5.62 -2.59 -12.77
N SER A 144 -4.98 -1.78 -11.93
CA SER A 144 -4.27 -2.26 -10.74
C SER A 144 -5.21 -2.92 -9.73
N LEU A 145 -6.42 -2.41 -9.55
CA LEU A 145 -7.44 -3.01 -8.69
C LEU A 145 -7.94 -4.33 -9.26
N VAL A 146 -8.17 -4.40 -10.58
CA VAL A 146 -8.57 -5.65 -11.25
C VAL A 146 -7.46 -6.70 -11.13
N VAL A 147 -6.20 -6.32 -11.36
CA VAL A 147 -5.06 -7.23 -11.18
C VAL A 147 -4.96 -7.70 -9.72
N GLY A 148 -5.13 -6.79 -8.75
CA GLY A 148 -5.14 -7.15 -7.33
C GLY A 148 -6.27 -8.13 -6.99
N LEU A 149 -7.46 -7.88 -7.52
CA LEU A 149 -8.61 -8.76 -7.34
C LEU A 149 -8.37 -10.14 -7.95
N LEU A 150 -7.84 -10.20 -9.17
CA LEU A 150 -7.49 -11.47 -9.83
C LEU A 150 -6.43 -12.23 -9.03
N LEU A 151 -5.38 -11.56 -8.56
CA LEU A 151 -4.34 -12.16 -7.72
C LEU A 151 -4.93 -12.72 -6.42
N ALA A 152 -5.77 -11.93 -5.73
CA ALA A 152 -6.40 -12.34 -4.49
C ALA A 152 -7.36 -13.54 -4.70
N LEU A 153 -8.17 -13.53 -5.77
CA LEU A 153 -9.09 -14.64 -6.08
C LEU A 153 -8.34 -15.91 -6.49
N LEU A 154 -7.29 -15.80 -7.33
CA LEU A 154 -6.47 -16.94 -7.73
C LEU A 154 -5.65 -17.51 -6.56
N SER A 155 -5.42 -16.72 -5.51
CA SER A 155 -4.75 -17.18 -4.28
C SER A 155 -5.66 -17.99 -3.35
N LEU A 156 -6.99 -17.88 -3.47
CA LEU A 156 -7.96 -18.63 -2.63
C LEU A 156 -7.80 -20.16 -2.71
N PRO A 157 -7.64 -20.77 -3.90
CA PRO A 157 -7.36 -22.21 -3.99
C PRO A 157 -5.91 -22.59 -3.66
N TRP A 158 -5.02 -21.61 -3.49
CA TRP A 158 -3.59 -21.83 -3.26
C TRP A 158 -3.29 -22.08 -1.78
N TRP A 159 -2.38 -23.02 -1.55
CA TRP A 159 -1.99 -23.45 -0.21
C TRP A 159 -1.15 -22.35 0.44
N SER A 160 -1.61 -21.79 1.57
CA SER A 160 -0.71 -21.10 2.49
C SER A 160 -0.14 -22.13 3.48
N PRO A 161 1.13 -22.00 3.91
CA PRO A 161 1.73 -22.91 4.90
C PRO A 161 1.00 -22.91 6.25
N PHE A 162 0.07 -21.97 6.46
CA PHE A 162 -0.80 -21.91 7.63
C PHE A 162 -2.17 -22.60 7.45
N GLY A 163 -2.47 -23.10 6.25
CA GLY A 163 -3.75 -23.75 5.91
C GLY A 163 -3.80 -25.27 6.14
N LEU A 164 -2.68 -25.92 6.47
CA LEU A 164 -2.57 -27.39 6.56
C LEU A 164 -2.74 -28.01 7.96
N LEU A 165 -3.35 -27.32 8.92
CA LEU A 165 -3.71 -27.94 10.22
C LEU A 165 -5.19 -28.37 10.26
N GLU A 166 -5.74 -28.78 9.11
CA GLU A 166 -7.09 -29.36 8.98
C GLU A 166 -7.08 -30.83 8.52
N SER A 167 -5.96 -31.55 8.64
CA SER A 167 -5.96 -33.02 8.47
C SER A 167 -5.27 -33.71 9.63
#